data_AF-A0A2D5VP20-F1
#
_entry.id   AF-A0A2D5VP20-F1
#
_cell.length_a   1.000
_cell.length_b   1.000
_cell.length_c   1.000
_cell.angle_alpha   90.00
_cell.angle_beta   90.00
_cell.angle_gamma   90.00
#
_symmetry.space_group_name_H-M   'P 1'
#
loop_
_entity.id
_entity.type
_entity.pdbx_description
1 polymer ?
#
loop_
_entity_poly.entity_id
_entity_poly.type
_entity_poly.pdbx_seq_one_letter_code
_entity_poly.pdbx_strand_id
1 'polypeptide(L)'
;MKENTGNIRSCLNSLKDEIDPADWYSPEIAAILENLGISADLIPRLINTAKDRYPTAISYNFETKCTTTKINNVLNSINDEPSAVFDDKTLIWHRYGLIHRDDPSKPAIKHANGLRQWFNFGELIKTE
;
A
#
# COMPACT_ATOMS: atom_id res chain seq x y z
N MET A 1 -14.08 -26.93 -4.06
CA MET A 1 -13.16 -26.74 -2.94
C MET A 1 -11.77 -26.57 -3.54
N LYS A 2 -11.22 -25.35 -3.59
CA LYS A 2 -9.88 -25.12 -4.15
C LYS A 2 -8.88 -25.84 -3.24
N GLU A 3 -7.98 -26.62 -3.84
CA GLU A 3 -7.13 -27.59 -3.16
C GLU A 3 -6.41 -26.97 -1.96
N ASN A 4 -6.57 -27.63 -0.81
CA ASN A 4 -5.87 -27.37 0.44
C ASN A 4 -4.40 -27.81 0.28
N THR A 5 -3.69 -27.25 -0.70
CA THR A 5 -2.28 -27.53 -0.91
C THR A 5 -1.55 -27.01 0.31
N GLY A 6 -0.94 -27.89 1.11
CA GLY A 6 -0.13 -27.51 2.28
C GLY A 6 1.02 -26.53 1.97
N ASN A 7 1.20 -26.16 0.70
CA ASN A 7 2.16 -25.19 0.19
C ASN A 7 1.53 -23.79 0.04
N ILE A 8 1.74 -22.95 1.05
CA ILE A 8 1.32 -21.54 1.08
C ILE A 8 1.77 -20.77 -0.16
N ARG A 9 2.93 -21.08 -0.72
CA ARG A 9 3.48 -20.37 -1.88
C ARG A 9 2.65 -20.62 -3.14
N SER A 10 2.13 -21.84 -3.30
CA SER A 10 1.21 -22.21 -4.39
C SER A 10 -0.14 -21.51 -4.20
N CYS A 11 -0.65 -21.52 -2.97
CA CYS A 11 -1.89 -20.81 -2.61
C CYS A 11 -1.80 -19.31 -2.92
N LEU A 12 -0.72 -18.62 -2.50
CA LEU A 12 -0.49 -17.21 -2.84
C LEU A 12 -0.42 -16.95 -4.35
N ASN A 13 0.26 -17.81 -5.11
CA ASN A 13 0.33 -17.67 -6.56
C ASN A 13 -1.05 -17.82 -7.23
N SER A 14 -1.95 -18.63 -6.67
CA SER A 14 -3.31 -18.79 -7.18
C SER A 14 -4.24 -17.63 -6.84
N LEU A 15 -3.91 -16.86 -5.80
CA LEU A 15 -4.67 -15.70 -5.33
C LEU A 15 -4.20 -14.37 -5.94
N LYS A 16 -3.07 -14.36 -6.65
CA LYS A 16 -2.44 -13.13 -7.19
C LYS A 16 -3.35 -12.35 -8.15
N ASP A 17 -4.29 -13.04 -8.81
CA ASP A 17 -5.21 -12.46 -9.79
C ASP A 17 -6.58 -12.12 -9.16
N GLU A 18 -6.79 -12.51 -7.89
CA GLU A 18 -8.06 -12.37 -7.15
C GLU A 18 -7.93 -11.38 -5.98
N ILE A 19 -6.71 -11.19 -5.46
CA ILE A 19 -6.41 -10.36 -4.29
C ILE A 19 -5.27 -9.42 -4.66
N ASP A 20 -5.52 -8.12 -4.58
CA ASP A 20 -4.47 -7.12 -4.78
C ASP A 20 -3.44 -7.24 -3.63
N PRO A 21 -2.12 -7.13 -3.89
CA PRO A 21 -1.09 -7.04 -2.85
C PRO A 21 -1.45 -6.14 -1.65
N ALA A 22 -2.22 -5.08 -1.85
CA ALA A 22 -2.66 -4.19 -0.78
C ALA A 22 -3.81 -4.72 0.08
N ASP A 23 -4.67 -5.57 -0.48
CA ASP A 23 -5.79 -6.14 0.25
C ASP A 23 -5.32 -7.07 1.38
N TRP A 24 -4.09 -7.62 1.29
CA TRP A 24 -3.47 -8.42 2.36
C TRP A 24 -3.32 -7.68 3.69
N TYR A 25 -3.47 -6.35 3.69
CA TYR A 25 -3.43 -5.50 4.88
C TYR A 25 -4.82 -4.97 5.29
N SER A 26 -5.89 -5.29 4.56
CA SER A 26 -7.26 -4.93 4.91
C SER A 26 -7.72 -5.64 6.20
N PRO A 27 -8.50 -4.99 7.08
CA PRO A 27 -9.14 -5.67 8.22
C PRO A 27 -10.14 -6.76 7.77
N GLU A 28 -10.60 -6.71 6.53
CA GLU A 28 -11.57 -7.65 5.95
C GLU A 28 -10.90 -8.86 5.29
N ILE A 29 -9.57 -8.88 5.15
CA ILE A 29 -8.85 -9.91 4.37
C ILE A 29 -9.14 -11.34 4.84
N ALA A 30 -9.30 -11.56 6.14
CA ALA A 30 -9.63 -12.87 6.68
C ALA A 30 -10.99 -13.36 6.15
N ALA A 31 -12.00 -12.49 6.16
CA ALA A 31 -13.33 -12.80 5.65
C ALA A 31 -13.33 -13.02 4.12
N ILE A 32 -12.55 -12.23 3.38
CA ILE A 32 -12.37 -12.41 1.93
C ILE A 32 -11.78 -13.80 1.64
N LEU A 33 -10.73 -14.20 2.37
CA LEU A 33 -10.09 -15.51 2.21
C LEU A 33 -11.03 -16.66 2.56
N GLU A 34 -11.83 -16.54 3.63
CA GLU A 34 -12.87 -17.53 3.97
C GLU A 34 -13.91 -17.68 2.86
N ASN A 35 -14.38 -16.56 2.29
CA ASN A 35 -15.33 -16.56 1.17
C ASN A 35 -14.73 -17.19 -0.11
N LEU A 36 -13.40 -17.08 -0.29
CA LEU A 36 -12.67 -17.76 -1.37
C LEU A 36 -12.43 -19.26 -1.09
N GLY A 37 -12.89 -19.76 0.07
CA GLY A 37 -12.79 -21.16 0.47
C GLY A 37 -11.46 -21.54 1.08
N ILE A 38 -10.67 -20.56 1.57
CA ILE A 38 -9.44 -20.82 2.32
C ILE A 38 -9.80 -21.26 3.74
N SER A 39 -9.17 -22.34 4.19
CA SER A 39 -9.39 -22.87 5.54
C SER A 39 -8.88 -21.90 6.61
N ALA A 40 -9.68 -21.66 7.64
CA ALA A 40 -9.41 -20.65 8.68
C ALA A 40 -8.08 -20.88 9.43
N ASP A 41 -7.63 -22.13 9.56
CA ASP A 41 -6.34 -22.50 10.15
C ASP A 41 -5.13 -22.07 9.29
N LEU A 42 -5.32 -21.92 7.98
CA LEU A 42 -4.27 -21.49 7.05
C LEU A 42 -4.19 -19.97 6.90
N ILE A 43 -5.28 -19.24 7.17
CA ILE A 43 -5.40 -17.79 6.95
C ILE A 43 -4.28 -16.98 7.63
N PRO A 44 -3.97 -17.17 8.93
CA PRO A 44 -2.92 -16.38 9.58
C PRO A 44 -1.54 -16.60 8.94
N ARG A 45 -1.21 -17.85 8.62
CA ARG A 45 0.08 -18.21 8.01
C ARG A 45 0.16 -17.70 6.57
N LEU A 46 -0.96 -17.73 5.84
CA LEU A 46 -1.07 -17.21 4.48
C LEU A 46 -0.92 -15.69 4.45
N ILE A 47 -1.62 -14.96 5.33
CA ILE A 47 -1.52 -13.50 5.45
C ILE A 47 -0.09 -13.08 5.78
N ASN A 48 0.55 -13.69 6.79
CA ASN A 48 1.93 -13.33 7.14
C ASN A 48 2.90 -13.60 5.99
N THR A 49 2.77 -14.75 5.33
CA THR A 49 3.62 -15.08 4.16
C THR A 49 3.35 -14.13 2.98
N ALA A 50 2.11 -13.68 2.79
CA ALA A 50 1.77 -12.68 1.79
C ALA A 50 2.43 -11.35 2.09
N LYS A 51 2.37 -10.88 3.35
CA LYS A 51 2.99 -9.62 3.78
C LYS A 51 4.51 -9.67 3.66
N ASP A 52 5.14 -10.78 3.99
CA ASP A 52 6.58 -10.99 3.78
C ASP A 52 6.95 -10.96 2.30
N ARG A 53 6.08 -11.49 1.44
CA ARG A 53 6.29 -11.57 -0.01
C ARG A 53 5.97 -10.27 -0.74
N TYR A 54 4.97 -9.55 -0.24
CA TYR A 54 4.48 -8.27 -0.75
C TYR A 54 4.62 -7.24 0.38
N PRO A 55 5.88 -6.89 0.74
CA PRO A 55 6.11 -5.86 1.75
C PRO A 55 5.53 -4.53 1.29
N THR A 56 5.45 -4.34 -0.04
CA THR A 56 4.86 -3.18 -0.70
C THR A 56 3.47 -3.51 -1.25
N ALA A 57 2.49 -2.74 -0.79
CA ALA A 57 1.09 -2.79 -1.18
C ALA A 57 0.75 -1.54 -1.98
N ILE A 58 0.28 -1.69 -3.23
CA ILE A 58 -0.28 -0.58 -4.02
C ILE A 58 -1.80 -0.73 -3.99
N SER A 59 -2.54 0.23 -3.44
CA SER A 59 -4.02 0.18 -3.41
C SER A 59 -4.61 1.43 -4.04
N TYR A 60 -5.76 1.31 -4.71
CA TYR A 60 -6.57 2.45 -5.12
C TYR A 60 -7.80 2.60 -4.21
N ASN A 61 -8.06 3.81 -3.74
CA ASN A 61 -9.26 4.17 -3.00
C ASN A 61 -10.22 4.96 -3.90
N PHE A 62 -11.42 4.44 -4.13
CA PHE A 62 -12.46 5.05 -4.99
C PHE A 62 -13.10 6.32 -4.40
N GLU A 63 -13.21 6.44 -3.08
CA GLU A 63 -13.79 7.60 -2.40
C GLU A 63 -12.86 8.80 -2.47
N THR A 64 -11.58 8.59 -2.14
CA THR A 64 -10.56 9.63 -2.18
C THR A 64 -9.92 9.79 -3.55
N LYS A 65 -10.22 8.89 -4.50
CA LYS A 65 -9.63 8.84 -5.84
C LYS A 65 -8.10 8.88 -5.80
N CYS A 66 -7.51 7.96 -5.03
CA CYS A 66 -6.10 7.98 -4.69
C CYS A 66 -5.48 6.59 -4.77
N THR A 67 -4.39 6.46 -5.52
CA THR A 67 -3.49 5.30 -5.46
C THR A 67 -2.45 5.52 -4.38
N THR A 68 -2.27 4.56 -3.47
CA THR A 68 -1.28 4.63 -2.41
C THR A 68 -0.31 3.45 -2.43
N THR A 69 0.94 3.73 -2.11
CA THR A 69 2.00 2.75 -1.88
C THR A 69 2.30 2.69 -0.39
N LYS A 70 2.20 1.48 0.19
CA LYS A 70 2.44 1.23 1.60
C LYS A 70 3.49 0.14 1.78
N ILE A 71 4.38 0.31 2.74
CA ILE A 71 5.23 -0.77 3.24
C ILE A 71 4.68 -1.21 4.61
N ASN A 72 4.35 -2.49 4.79
CA ASN A 72 3.75 -2.99 6.03
C ASN A 72 2.52 -2.16 6.48
N ASN A 73 1.63 -1.81 5.54
CA ASN A 73 0.47 -0.93 5.75
C ASN A 73 0.78 0.53 6.13
N VAL A 74 2.04 0.95 6.10
CA VAL A 74 2.47 2.33 6.38
C VAL A 74 2.81 3.02 5.06
N LEU A 75 2.25 4.20 4.81
CA LEU A 75 2.55 4.99 3.60
C LEU A 75 4.06 5.22 3.50
N ASN A 76 4.63 4.84 2.35
CA ASN A 76 6.06 4.94 2.15
C ASN A 76 6.38 5.16 0.67
N SER A 77 7.22 6.14 0.41
CA SER A 77 7.76 6.44 -0.90
C SER A 77 8.96 5.55 -1.19
N ILE A 78 9.01 5.01 -2.41
CA ILE A 78 10.03 4.04 -2.84
C ILE A 78 10.66 4.58 -4.12
N ASN A 79 11.99 4.62 -4.19
CA ASN A 79 12.72 5.11 -5.37
C ASN A 79 12.30 6.52 -5.84
N ASP A 80 12.05 7.44 -4.90
CA ASP A 80 11.55 8.80 -5.16
C ASP A 80 10.16 8.86 -5.84
N GLU A 81 9.44 7.75 -5.90
CA GLU A 81 8.04 7.72 -6.35
C GLU A 81 7.10 8.15 -5.22
N PRO A 82 6.00 8.86 -5.55
CA PRO A 82 5.02 9.28 -4.57
C PRO A 82 4.33 8.06 -3.95
N SER A 83 4.20 8.11 -2.63
CA SER A 83 3.44 7.15 -1.85
C SER A 83 1.93 7.34 -1.96
N ALA A 84 1.45 8.48 -2.44
CA ALA A 84 0.05 8.73 -2.74
C ALA A 84 -0.08 9.59 -4.01
N VAL A 85 -0.93 9.16 -4.93
CA VAL A 85 -1.20 9.79 -6.23
C VAL A 85 -2.70 9.93 -6.37
N PHE A 86 -3.18 11.16 -6.42
CA PHE A 86 -4.59 11.48 -6.59
C PHE A 86 -4.93 11.64 -8.07
N ASP A 87 -6.19 11.38 -8.43
CA ASP A 87 -6.68 11.52 -9.81
C ASP A 87 -6.53 12.94 -10.36
N ASP A 88 -6.62 13.95 -9.49
CA ASP A 88 -6.40 15.36 -9.80
C ASP A 88 -4.93 15.70 -10.11
N LYS A 89 -4.02 14.72 -10.04
CA LYS A 89 -2.56 14.82 -10.19
C LYS A 89 -1.82 15.39 -8.97
N THR A 90 -2.47 15.49 -7.82
CA THR A 90 -1.79 15.76 -6.56
C THR A 90 -0.93 14.56 -6.15
N LEU A 91 0.32 14.83 -5.77
CA LEU A 91 1.32 13.82 -5.41
C LEU A 91 1.82 14.06 -3.98
N ILE A 92 1.92 12.99 -3.18
CA ILE A 92 2.42 13.06 -1.81
C ILE A 92 3.48 11.99 -1.56
N TRP A 93 4.59 12.42 -0.95
CA TRP A 93 5.68 11.57 -0.50
C TRP A 93 5.61 11.38 1.02
N HIS A 94 5.80 10.14 1.46
CA HIS A 94 5.81 9.77 2.86
C HIS A 94 7.05 8.94 3.19
N ARG A 95 7.54 9.07 4.42
CA ARG A 95 8.53 8.17 5.03
C ARG A 95 8.00 7.79 6.41
N TYR A 96 7.90 6.48 6.67
CA TYR A 96 7.33 5.94 7.91
C TYR A 96 5.92 6.49 8.22
N GLY A 97 5.10 6.71 7.18
CA GLY A 97 3.74 7.22 7.33
C GLY A 97 3.62 8.73 7.55
N LEU A 98 4.75 9.44 7.68
CA LEU A 98 4.80 10.88 7.84
C LEU A 98 5.15 11.55 6.52
N ILE A 99 4.55 12.70 6.22
CA ILE A 99 4.85 13.46 5.00
C ILE A 99 6.33 13.86 5.04
N HIS A 100 7.10 13.37 4.07
CA HIS A 100 8.54 13.55 4.00
C HIS A 100 9.02 13.13 2.61
N ARG A 101 10.04 13.83 2.10
CA ARG A 101 10.76 13.43 0.90
C ARG A 101 12.26 13.57 1.14
N ASP A 102 13.01 12.51 0.85
CA ASP A 102 14.44 12.42 1.15
C ASP A 102 15.28 13.44 0.40
N ASP A 103 14.80 13.87 -0.77
CA ASP A 103 15.44 14.90 -1.58
C ASP A 103 14.95 16.29 -1.13
N PRO A 104 15.77 17.07 -0.40
CA PRO A 104 15.34 18.36 0.14
C PRO A 104 15.13 19.42 -0.96
N SER A 105 15.62 19.18 -2.18
CA SER A 105 15.39 20.08 -3.31
C SER A 105 13.99 19.94 -3.90
N LYS A 106 13.27 18.84 -3.58
CA LYS A 106 11.96 18.52 -4.13
C LYS A 106 10.86 18.60 -3.08
N PRO A 107 9.64 19.00 -3.47
CA PRO A 107 8.54 19.08 -2.52
C PRO A 107 8.04 17.67 -2.13
N ALA A 108 7.59 17.57 -0.88
CA ALA A 108 6.91 16.39 -0.33
C ALA A 108 5.41 16.37 -0.67
N ILE A 109 4.83 17.50 -1.07
CA ILE A 109 3.50 17.59 -1.67
C ILE A 109 3.57 18.45 -2.93
N LYS A 110 3.02 17.95 -4.03
CA LYS A 110 2.82 18.72 -5.26
C LYS A 110 1.35 18.69 -5.62
N HIS A 111 0.68 19.83 -5.52
CA HIS A 111 -0.73 19.98 -5.85
C HIS A 111 -0.94 20.16 -7.35
N ALA A 112 -2.14 19.79 -7.82
CA ALA A 112 -2.57 19.99 -9.20
C ALA A 112 -2.51 21.46 -9.65
N ASN A 113 -2.79 22.39 -8.74
CA ASN A 113 -2.78 23.84 -8.99
C ASN A 113 -1.37 24.46 -9.03
N GLY A 114 -0.32 23.66 -8.84
CA GLY A 114 1.07 24.11 -8.86
C GLY A 114 1.66 24.45 -7.49
N LEU A 115 0.85 24.51 -6.42
CA LEU A 115 1.34 24.68 -5.04
C LEU A 115 2.27 23.52 -4.65
N ARG A 116 3.38 23.85 -4.00
CA ARG A 116 4.41 22.90 -3.56
C ARG A 116 4.67 23.08 -2.09
N GLN A 117 4.81 21.98 -1.38
CA GLN A 117 5.08 22.01 0.06
C GLN A 117 6.21 21.04 0.40
N TRP A 118 7.12 21.48 1.26
CA TRP A 118 8.26 20.70 1.74
C TRP A 118 8.00 20.34 3.19
N PHE A 119 8.23 19.07 3.52
CA PHE A 119 8.03 18.55 4.87
C PHE A 119 9.23 17.73 5.30
N ASN A 120 9.53 17.78 6.59
CA ASN A 120 10.49 16.89 7.24
C ASN A 120 9.79 16.13 8.35
N PHE A 121 9.49 14.85 8.12
CA PHE A 121 8.83 13.96 9.10
C PHE A 121 7.53 14.54 9.66
N GLY A 122 6.69 15.09 8.77
CA GLY A 122 5.39 15.66 9.13
C GLY A 122 5.41 17.15 9.47
N GLU A 123 6.58 17.76 9.64
CA GLU A 123 6.71 19.20 9.91
C GLU A 123 6.84 19.99 8.61
N LEU A 124 5.98 20.99 8.41
CA LEU A 124 6.04 21.88 7.24
C LEU A 124 7.27 22.78 7.34
N ILE A 125 8.13 22.74 6.31
CA ILE A 125 9.33 23.57 6.21
C ILE A 125 9.05 24.83 5.40
N LYS A 126 8.44 24.67 4.23
CA LYS A 126 8.12 25.79 3.32
C LYS A 126 7.01 25.45 2.34
N THR A 127 6.41 26.49 1.78
CA THR A 127 5.38 26.48 0.74
C THR A 127 5.81 27.38 -0.41
N GLU A 128 5.59 26.96 -1.65
CA GLU A 128 5.81 27.74 -2.87
C GLU A 128 4.61 27.64 -3.81
#